data_AF-A0A971RE23-F1
#
_entry.id   AF-A0A971RE23-F1
#
_cell.length_a   1.000
_cell.length_b   1.000
_cell.length_c   1.000
_cell.angle_alpha   90.00
_cell.angle_beta   90.00
_cell.angle_gamma   90.00
#
_symmetry.space_group_name_H-M   'P 1'
#
loop_
_entity.id
_entity.type
_entity.pdbx_description
1 polymer ?
#
loop_
_entity_poly.entity_id
_entity_poly.type
_entity_poly.pdbx_seq_one_letter_code
_entity_poly.pdbx_strand_id
1 'polypeptide(L)'
;MQRGFTRRSFLSMTALSAAGAVAACTPGGTVASEATAPPPEAATVPPTAMQEPPTAAPTAAPESEAQPQATTEPGPLPAKYSESPLLAQRVAAGELPPVEERLPEEPRVCEVTEQIGSYGGTLTVGDLTVGLFGGDAEMSMDRPNWLRISRDATHAVPHVLKDWEVSDDYTEVTCYMRKGMKWSDGQPLTTADIAYFVEDILGNTEITPVAHMAFRWGGEMMKLTVLDDYTYKLTFAAPHPSFLLVNMAHLYGFWGANTFVPSHYLKQFHIKYNDKANELAKEAGFDFWYQLHGRENTPPSRWIGPS
;
A
#
# COMPACT_ATOMS: atom_id res chain seq x y z
N MET A 1 -41.05 -2.06 19.58
CA MET A 1 -41.45 -0.65 19.36
C MET A 1 -40.30 0.08 18.70
N GLN A 2 -40.35 0.23 17.37
CA GLN A 2 -39.41 1.06 16.61
C GLN A 2 -39.78 2.54 16.77
N ARG A 3 -38.81 3.41 17.06
CA ARG A 3 -38.96 4.87 16.93
C ARG A 3 -38.15 5.33 15.73
N GLY A 4 -38.84 5.66 14.64
CA GLY A 4 -38.25 6.27 13.45
C GLY A 4 -37.95 7.76 13.65
N PHE A 5 -36.80 8.21 13.17
CA PHE A 5 -36.47 9.62 13.05
C PHE A 5 -37.31 10.27 11.93
N THR A 6 -37.92 11.42 12.19
CA THR A 6 -38.73 12.14 11.20
C THR A 6 -37.97 13.35 10.65
N ARG A 7 -38.34 13.73 9.41
CA ARG A 7 -37.71 14.80 8.58
C ARG A 7 -37.58 16.19 9.24
N ARG A 8 -38.17 16.42 10.41
CA ARG A 8 -38.05 17.70 11.15
C ARG A 8 -36.76 17.83 11.95
N SER A 9 -36.04 16.74 12.22
CA SER A 9 -34.77 16.80 12.97
C SER A 9 -33.56 17.22 12.13
N PHE A 10 -33.71 17.35 10.79
CA PHE A 10 -32.59 17.60 9.87
C PHE A 10 -32.38 19.09 9.51
N LEU A 11 -33.32 20.00 9.85
CA LEU A 11 -33.28 21.40 9.39
C LEU A 11 -32.81 22.41 10.46
N SER A 12 -32.30 21.96 11.61
CA SER A 12 -32.00 22.86 12.75
C SER A 12 -30.52 23.26 12.91
N MET A 13 -29.62 22.91 11.98
CA MET A 13 -28.17 23.17 12.14
C MET A 13 -27.49 23.77 10.91
N THR A 14 -28.01 24.88 10.37
CA THR A 14 -27.23 25.81 9.52
C THR A 14 -27.87 27.20 9.48
N ALA A 15 -27.39 28.15 10.28
CA ALA A 15 -27.52 29.58 10.00
C ALA A 15 -26.52 30.43 10.81
N LEU A 16 -25.97 31.46 10.14
CA LEU A 16 -25.17 32.63 10.56
C LEU A 16 -23.64 32.54 10.35
N SER A 17 -22.97 33.43 9.59
CA SER A 17 -23.41 34.62 8.83
C SER A 17 -22.35 35.01 7.80
N ALA A 18 -22.78 35.37 6.59
CA ALA A 18 -21.99 36.15 5.63
C ALA A 18 -22.83 37.37 5.21
N ALA A 19 -22.25 38.57 5.30
CA ALA A 19 -22.78 39.78 4.68
C ALA A 19 -21.59 40.68 4.30
N GLY A 20 -21.50 41.05 3.03
CA GLY A 20 -20.54 42.02 2.50
C GLY A 20 -21.23 43.20 1.84
N ALA A 21 -20.44 44.21 1.44
CA ALA A 21 -20.69 45.08 0.28
C ALA A 21 -19.45 45.96 0.00
N VAL A 22 -19.29 46.33 -1.29
CA VAL A 22 -18.14 46.97 -1.97
C VAL A 22 -18.52 48.39 -2.43
N ALA A 23 -17.58 49.36 -2.47
CA ALA A 23 -17.38 50.36 -3.57
C ALA A 23 -16.37 51.50 -3.22
N ALA A 24 -15.74 52.07 -4.26
CA ALA A 24 -14.52 52.90 -4.27
C ALA A 24 -14.73 54.41 -4.57
N CYS A 25 -13.73 55.27 -4.26
CA CYS A 25 -13.15 56.41 -5.04
C CYS A 25 -12.49 57.53 -4.16
N THR A 26 -11.29 57.99 -4.57
CA THR A 26 -10.32 59.01 -4.02
C THR A 26 -10.73 60.50 -4.23
N PRO A 27 -9.98 61.61 -3.88
CA PRO A 27 -8.57 61.76 -3.40
C PRO A 27 -8.26 62.85 -2.30
N GLY A 28 -7.04 62.80 -1.74
CA GLY A 28 -6.25 63.99 -1.36
C GLY A 28 -6.00 64.28 0.13
N GLY A 29 -4.73 64.45 0.52
CA GLY A 29 -4.35 65.35 1.62
C GLY A 29 -3.49 64.79 2.77
N THR A 30 -2.17 64.98 2.62
CA THR A 30 -1.17 65.25 3.67
C THR A 30 -0.84 64.22 4.76
N VAL A 31 0.44 63.85 4.72
CA VAL A 31 1.20 63.06 5.70
C VAL A 31 1.34 63.85 7.01
N ALA A 32 0.91 63.26 8.12
CA ALA A 32 1.38 63.62 9.46
C ALA A 32 1.93 62.35 10.11
N SER A 33 3.22 62.40 10.42
CA SER A 33 3.97 61.39 11.16
C SER A 33 3.41 61.30 12.58
N GLU A 34 2.79 60.18 12.94
CA GLU A 34 2.43 59.87 14.32
C GLU A 34 3.08 58.55 14.75
N ALA A 35 3.72 58.60 15.91
CA ALA A 35 4.57 57.59 16.48
C ALA A 35 3.85 56.24 16.63
N THR A 36 4.46 55.18 16.13
CA THR A 36 4.00 53.81 16.36
C THR A 36 4.33 53.40 17.80
N ALA A 37 3.33 53.39 18.67
CA ALA A 37 3.39 52.72 19.96
C ALA A 37 3.51 51.19 19.74
N PRO A 38 4.27 50.47 20.59
CA PRO A 38 4.48 49.04 20.42
C PRO A 38 3.19 48.23 20.69
N PRO A 39 3.02 47.05 20.07
CA PRO A 39 1.92 46.14 20.39
C PRO A 39 2.01 45.63 21.84
N PRO A 40 0.88 45.33 22.49
CA PRO A 40 0.86 44.94 23.90
C PRO A 40 1.56 43.59 24.14
N GLU A 41 2.31 43.56 25.23
CA GLU A 41 3.08 42.45 25.77
C GLU A 41 2.19 41.21 26.02
N ALA A 42 2.61 40.06 25.48
CA ALA A 42 1.93 38.80 25.69
C ALA A 42 2.05 38.36 27.15
N ALA A 43 0.92 38.16 27.81
CA ALA A 43 0.86 37.63 29.17
C ALA A 43 1.49 36.23 29.24
N THR A 44 2.61 36.12 29.96
CA THR A 44 3.28 34.85 30.29
C THR A 44 2.44 34.09 31.31
N VAL A 45 1.88 32.94 30.91
CA VAL A 45 1.30 31.96 31.83
C VAL A 45 2.45 31.12 32.42
N PRO A 46 2.59 30.97 33.75
CA PRO A 46 3.64 30.16 34.34
C PRO A 46 3.41 28.66 34.05
N PRO A 47 4.47 27.85 33.91
CA PRO A 47 4.34 26.43 33.62
C PRO A 47 3.77 25.68 34.84
N THR A 48 2.63 25.03 34.64
CA THR A 48 2.08 24.06 35.60
C THR A 48 3.03 22.86 35.68
N ALA A 49 3.51 22.55 36.88
CA ALA A 49 4.32 21.39 37.17
C ALA A 49 3.58 20.09 36.80
N MET A 50 4.20 19.26 35.98
CA MET A 50 3.73 17.89 35.71
C MET A 50 3.95 17.06 36.97
N GLN A 51 2.86 16.57 37.56
CA GLN A 51 2.89 15.58 38.63
C GLN A 51 3.34 14.23 38.04
N GLU A 52 4.37 13.62 38.62
CA GLU A 52 4.80 12.26 38.29
C GLU A 52 3.68 11.25 38.59
N PRO A 53 3.36 10.30 37.68
CA PRO A 53 2.48 9.20 38.00
C PRO A 53 3.18 8.21 38.95
N PRO A 54 2.45 7.54 39.86
CA PRO A 54 3.06 6.65 40.84
C PRO A 54 3.66 5.41 40.17
N THR A 55 4.88 5.08 40.57
CA THR A 55 5.60 3.85 40.23
C THR A 55 4.84 2.63 40.79
N ALA A 56 4.20 1.86 39.91
CA ALA A 56 3.74 0.51 40.23
C ALA A 56 4.88 -0.49 39.98
N ALA A 57 5.20 -1.28 41.01
CA ALA A 57 6.15 -2.40 40.92
C ALA A 57 5.66 -3.46 39.90
N PRO A 58 6.58 -4.23 39.27
CA PRO A 58 6.20 -5.16 38.22
C PRO A 58 5.47 -6.37 38.83
N THR A 59 4.15 -6.44 38.59
CA THR A 59 3.41 -7.69 38.70
C THR A 59 3.87 -8.59 37.56
N ALA A 60 4.33 -9.80 37.89
CA ALA A 60 4.73 -10.81 36.91
C ALA A 60 3.63 -10.98 35.85
N ALA A 61 4.00 -10.82 34.58
CA ALA A 61 3.13 -11.11 33.45
C ALA A 61 2.77 -12.61 33.47
N PRO A 62 1.49 -12.98 33.27
CA PRO A 62 1.17 -14.37 33.00
C PRO A 62 1.85 -14.79 31.69
N GLU A 63 2.34 -16.03 31.67
CA GLU A 63 2.90 -16.69 30.49
C GLU A 63 1.99 -16.46 29.28
N SER A 64 2.61 -15.99 28.19
CA SER A 64 1.95 -15.76 26.90
C SER A 64 1.50 -17.09 26.34
N GLU A 65 0.23 -17.45 26.55
CA GLU A 65 -0.44 -18.49 25.77
C GLU A 65 -0.35 -18.10 24.29
N ALA A 66 0.27 -18.97 23.49
CA ALA A 66 0.37 -18.82 22.05
C ALA A 66 -1.03 -18.58 21.48
N GLN A 67 -1.20 -17.46 20.75
CA GLN A 67 -2.46 -17.18 20.08
C GLN A 67 -2.76 -18.31 19.09
N PRO A 68 -3.97 -18.90 19.11
CA PRO A 68 -4.33 -19.94 18.17
C PRO A 68 -4.37 -19.36 16.76
N GLN A 69 -3.43 -19.79 15.91
CA GLN A 69 -3.54 -19.66 14.45
C GLN A 69 -4.80 -20.41 14.02
N ALA A 70 -5.89 -19.68 13.79
CA ALA A 70 -7.05 -20.20 13.09
C ALA A 70 -6.71 -20.25 11.60
N THR A 71 -5.83 -21.17 11.21
CA THR A 71 -5.63 -21.54 9.82
C THR A 71 -6.86 -22.35 9.42
N THR A 72 -7.86 -21.72 8.81
CA THR A 72 -8.81 -22.48 7.98
C THR A 72 -7.96 -23.07 6.86
N GLU A 73 -7.63 -24.37 6.97
CA GLU A 73 -6.90 -25.07 5.92
C GLU A 73 -7.62 -24.84 4.60
N PRO A 74 -6.93 -24.36 3.55
CA PRO A 74 -7.55 -24.19 2.25
C PRO A 74 -8.08 -25.54 1.80
N GLY A 75 -9.38 -25.58 1.48
CA GLY A 75 -10.01 -26.77 0.94
C GLY A 75 -9.29 -27.28 -0.32
N PRO A 76 -9.50 -28.55 -0.70
CA PRO A 76 -8.80 -29.15 -1.84
C PRO A 76 -8.97 -28.32 -3.10
N LEU A 77 -7.89 -28.14 -3.86
CA LEU A 77 -7.93 -27.45 -5.15
C LEU A 77 -8.93 -28.14 -6.09
N PRO A 78 -9.75 -27.38 -6.82
CA PRO A 78 -10.74 -27.96 -7.72
C PRO A 78 -10.04 -28.65 -8.90
N ALA A 79 -10.62 -29.75 -9.36
CA ALA A 79 -10.08 -30.50 -10.51
C ALA A 79 -10.22 -29.74 -11.86
N LYS A 80 -11.04 -28.68 -11.91
CA LYS A 80 -11.25 -27.84 -13.09
C LYS A 80 -11.48 -26.40 -12.67
N TYR A 81 -10.99 -25.47 -13.48
CA TYR A 81 -11.22 -24.05 -13.32
C TYR A 81 -12.21 -23.52 -14.37
N SER A 82 -12.94 -22.48 -14.00
CA SER A 82 -13.78 -21.71 -14.90
C SER A 82 -13.18 -20.32 -15.09
N GLU A 83 -13.54 -19.65 -16.18
CA GLU A 83 -13.09 -18.29 -16.46
C GLU A 83 -14.21 -17.40 -16.99
N SER A 84 -13.97 -16.09 -16.98
CA SER A 84 -14.91 -15.12 -17.53
C SER A 84 -15.16 -15.39 -19.02
N PRO A 85 -16.42 -15.27 -19.51
CA PRO A 85 -16.74 -15.44 -20.93
C PRO A 85 -15.90 -14.58 -21.87
N LEU A 86 -15.48 -13.38 -21.41
CA LEU A 86 -14.61 -12.50 -22.19
C LEU A 86 -13.21 -13.11 -22.39
N LEU A 87 -12.66 -13.76 -21.36
CA LEU A 87 -11.36 -14.41 -21.45
C LEU A 87 -11.44 -15.70 -22.28
N ALA A 88 -12.51 -16.47 -22.10
CA ALA A 88 -12.76 -17.67 -22.91
C ALA A 88 -12.81 -17.35 -24.42
N GLN A 89 -13.37 -16.21 -24.82
CA GLN A 89 -13.33 -15.76 -26.22
C GLN A 89 -11.91 -15.52 -26.73
N ARG A 90 -11.05 -14.91 -25.90
CA ARG A 90 -9.64 -14.67 -26.25
C ARG A 90 -8.83 -15.96 -26.30
N VAL A 91 -9.13 -16.92 -25.43
CA VAL A 91 -8.55 -18.28 -25.48
C VAL A 91 -8.97 -18.97 -26.78
N ALA A 92 -10.25 -18.94 -27.12
CA ALA A 92 -10.76 -19.51 -28.38
C ALA A 92 -10.16 -18.85 -29.63
N ALA A 93 -9.81 -17.56 -29.55
CA ALA A 93 -9.12 -16.83 -30.61
C ALA A 93 -7.60 -17.11 -30.67
N GLY A 94 -7.04 -17.85 -29.70
CA GLY A 94 -5.60 -18.11 -29.60
C GLY A 94 -4.77 -16.91 -29.11
N GLU A 95 -5.43 -15.88 -28.58
CA GLU A 95 -4.78 -14.65 -28.07
C GLU A 95 -4.36 -14.76 -26.60
N LEU A 96 -4.84 -15.79 -25.90
CA LEU A 96 -4.59 -16.00 -24.47
C LEU A 96 -4.44 -17.51 -24.19
N PRO A 97 -3.48 -17.93 -23.34
CA PRO A 97 -3.40 -19.31 -22.88
C PRO A 97 -4.64 -19.72 -22.07
N PRO A 98 -4.98 -21.02 -22.00
CA PRO A 98 -6.08 -21.52 -21.17
C PRO A 98 -5.87 -21.19 -19.69
N VAL A 99 -6.95 -21.23 -18.91
CA VAL A 99 -6.93 -20.80 -17.50
C VAL A 99 -5.98 -21.63 -16.64
N GLU A 100 -5.86 -22.91 -16.92
CA GLU A 100 -4.95 -23.84 -16.23
C GLU A 100 -3.48 -23.48 -16.41
N GLU A 101 -3.10 -22.91 -17.56
CA GLU A 101 -1.71 -22.49 -17.82
C GLU A 101 -1.42 -21.10 -17.24
N ARG A 102 -2.46 -20.28 -17.04
CA ARG A 102 -2.33 -18.94 -16.45
C ARG A 102 -2.21 -18.98 -14.94
N LEU A 103 -3.01 -19.81 -14.27
CA LEU A 103 -3.03 -19.89 -12.81
C LEU A 103 -1.70 -20.41 -12.24
N PRO A 104 -1.35 -20.02 -11.00
CA PRO A 104 -0.30 -20.67 -10.24
C PRO A 104 -0.69 -22.10 -9.86
N GLU A 105 0.28 -22.89 -9.39
CA GLU A 105 0.05 -24.28 -8.93
C GLU A 105 -0.94 -24.33 -7.75
N GLU A 106 -0.82 -23.37 -6.84
CA GLU A 106 -1.68 -23.22 -5.67
C GLU A 106 -2.35 -21.83 -5.69
N PRO A 107 -3.47 -21.65 -6.43
CA PRO A 107 -4.17 -20.36 -6.48
C PRO A 107 -4.77 -19.99 -5.12
N ARG A 108 -4.87 -18.68 -4.86
CA ARG A 108 -5.55 -18.18 -3.65
C ARG A 108 -7.03 -18.53 -3.72
N VAL A 109 -7.52 -19.26 -2.73
CA VAL A 109 -8.95 -19.57 -2.59
C VAL A 109 -9.60 -18.47 -1.74
N CYS A 110 -10.54 -17.75 -2.34
CA CYS A 110 -11.27 -16.69 -1.65
C CYS A 110 -12.48 -17.26 -0.91
N GLU A 111 -12.61 -16.96 0.38
CA GLU A 111 -13.82 -17.31 1.13
C GLU A 111 -15.04 -16.58 0.57
N VAL A 112 -16.12 -17.31 0.38
CA VAL A 112 -17.39 -16.75 -0.08
C VAL A 112 -18.05 -16.00 1.08
N THR A 113 -18.42 -14.73 0.89
CA THR A 113 -19.10 -13.93 1.93
C THR A 113 -20.58 -14.29 2.05
N GLU A 114 -21.30 -14.28 0.93
CA GLU A 114 -22.75 -14.55 0.89
C GLU A 114 -23.07 -15.71 -0.05
N GLN A 115 -22.66 -15.59 -1.31
CA GLN A 115 -22.86 -16.59 -2.34
C GLN A 115 -21.75 -16.55 -3.38
N ILE A 116 -21.59 -17.66 -4.12
CA ILE A 116 -20.67 -17.71 -5.25
C ILE A 116 -21.10 -16.68 -6.29
N GLY A 117 -20.15 -15.84 -6.72
CA GLY A 117 -20.39 -14.78 -7.69
C GLY A 117 -20.60 -15.29 -9.13
N SER A 118 -21.17 -14.43 -9.96
CA SER A 118 -21.29 -14.64 -11.42
C SER A 118 -20.34 -13.71 -12.16
N TYR A 119 -19.75 -14.18 -13.26
CA TYR A 119 -18.89 -13.33 -14.09
C TYR A 119 -19.67 -12.21 -14.79
N GLY A 120 -19.02 -11.05 -14.95
CA GLY A 120 -19.48 -9.95 -15.79
C GLY A 120 -19.97 -8.73 -15.02
N GLY A 121 -20.51 -7.76 -15.78
CA GLY A 121 -20.89 -6.44 -15.28
C GLY A 121 -19.76 -5.42 -15.36
N THR A 122 -20.12 -4.17 -15.02
CA THR A 122 -19.18 -3.05 -14.93
C THR A 122 -19.38 -2.39 -13.57
N LEU A 123 -18.32 -2.30 -12.77
CA LEU A 123 -18.34 -1.53 -11.53
C LEU A 123 -18.07 -0.06 -11.85
N THR A 124 -19.03 0.81 -11.55
CA THR A 124 -18.85 2.26 -11.66
C THR A 124 -18.43 2.80 -10.29
N VAL A 125 -17.20 3.32 -10.21
CA VAL A 125 -16.64 3.92 -8.99
C VAL A 125 -16.42 5.40 -9.22
N GLY A 126 -16.71 6.23 -8.21
CA GLY A 126 -16.34 7.64 -8.20
C GLY A 126 -14.94 7.80 -7.65
N ASP A 127 -14.11 8.61 -8.30
CA ASP A 127 -12.76 8.93 -7.83
C ASP A 127 -12.55 10.44 -7.86
N LEU A 128 -11.80 10.94 -6.88
CA LEU A 128 -11.36 12.34 -6.79
C LEU A 128 -9.90 12.50 -7.26
N THR A 129 -9.19 11.41 -7.50
CA THR A 129 -7.83 11.46 -8.05
C THR A 129 -7.85 11.69 -9.56
N VAL A 130 -6.83 12.40 -10.04
CA VAL A 130 -6.62 12.65 -11.47
C VAL A 130 -6.05 11.44 -12.22
N GLY A 131 -5.59 10.41 -11.50
CA GLY A 131 -4.91 9.25 -12.07
C GLY A 131 -5.83 8.09 -12.45
N LEU A 132 -7.13 8.16 -12.13
CA LEU A 132 -8.08 7.03 -12.19
C LEU A 132 -7.58 5.78 -11.44
N PHE A 133 -6.59 5.98 -10.56
CA PHE A 133 -5.87 4.95 -9.84
C PHE A 133 -5.55 5.53 -8.46
N GLY A 134 -6.36 5.16 -7.48
CA GLY A 134 -6.34 5.69 -6.12
C GLY A 134 -7.73 5.64 -5.50
N GLY A 135 -7.79 5.82 -4.18
CA GLY A 135 -9.04 5.84 -3.44
C GLY A 135 -9.88 4.56 -3.60
N ASP A 136 -11.19 4.72 -3.73
CA ASP A 136 -12.15 3.61 -3.73
C ASP A 136 -12.03 2.72 -4.97
N ALA A 137 -11.57 3.27 -6.11
CA ALA A 137 -11.40 2.49 -7.34
C ALA A 137 -10.34 1.40 -7.17
N GLU A 138 -9.23 1.72 -6.51
CA GLU A 138 -8.18 0.74 -6.22
C GLU A 138 -8.61 -0.30 -5.19
N MET A 139 -9.31 0.14 -4.14
CA MET A 139 -9.81 -0.76 -3.09
C MET A 139 -10.84 -1.76 -3.62
N SER A 140 -11.56 -1.39 -4.67
CA SER A 140 -12.56 -2.26 -5.30
C SER A 140 -11.99 -3.42 -6.13
N MET A 141 -10.71 -3.34 -6.53
CA MET A 141 -10.08 -4.31 -7.46
C MET A 141 -9.31 -5.45 -6.77
N ASP A 142 -9.48 -5.63 -5.46
CA ASP A 142 -8.69 -6.56 -4.64
C ASP A 142 -7.17 -6.46 -4.94
N ARG A 143 -6.63 -5.25 -4.76
CA ARG A 143 -5.22 -4.93 -5.03
C ARG A 143 -4.27 -5.99 -4.45
N PRO A 144 -3.36 -6.56 -5.25
CA PRO A 144 -2.39 -7.54 -4.76
C PRO A 144 -1.51 -6.97 -3.63
N ASN A 145 -1.37 -7.76 -2.56
CA ASN A 145 -0.47 -7.46 -1.45
C ASN A 145 0.27 -8.75 -1.02
N TRP A 146 1.33 -8.63 -0.22
CA TRP A 146 2.05 -9.81 0.30
C TRP A 146 1.09 -10.72 1.07
N LEU A 147 0.37 -10.14 2.04
CA LEU A 147 -0.68 -10.76 2.84
C LEU A 147 -1.94 -9.88 2.85
N ARG A 148 -3.00 -10.36 3.50
CA ARG A 148 -4.20 -9.57 3.83
C ARG A 148 -4.50 -9.63 5.30
N ILE A 149 -5.24 -8.64 5.80
CA ILE A 149 -5.85 -8.76 7.12
C ILE A 149 -7.12 -9.62 7.01
N SER A 150 -7.33 -10.50 7.99
CA SER A 150 -8.52 -11.30 8.14
C SER A 150 -9.79 -10.45 8.23
N ARG A 151 -10.96 -11.03 7.92
CA ARG A 151 -12.23 -10.27 7.90
C ARG A 151 -12.63 -9.72 9.26
N ASP A 152 -12.25 -10.40 10.33
CA ASP A 152 -12.44 -9.98 11.72
C ASP A 152 -11.35 -9.01 12.21
N ALA A 153 -10.39 -8.67 11.35
CA ALA A 153 -9.27 -7.77 11.58
C ALA A 153 -8.29 -8.21 12.69
N THR A 154 -8.23 -9.51 13.01
CA THR A 154 -7.43 -10.03 14.12
C THR A 154 -6.06 -10.58 13.71
N HIS A 155 -5.90 -11.06 12.48
CA HIS A 155 -4.66 -11.72 12.04
C HIS A 155 -4.38 -11.51 10.54
N ALA A 156 -3.17 -11.87 10.11
CA ALA A 156 -2.81 -11.89 8.70
C ALA A 156 -3.30 -13.20 8.06
N VAL A 157 -3.71 -13.15 6.80
CA VAL A 157 -4.13 -14.28 5.97
C VAL A 157 -3.37 -14.29 4.64
N PRO A 158 -3.20 -15.47 4.00
CA PRO A 158 -2.48 -15.59 2.75
C PRO A 158 -3.01 -14.70 1.62
N HIS A 159 -2.10 -14.16 0.81
CA HIS A 159 -2.42 -13.48 -0.44
C HIS A 159 -1.44 -13.93 -1.54
N VAL A 160 -0.49 -13.10 -1.96
CA VAL A 160 0.55 -13.52 -2.91
C VAL A 160 1.50 -14.50 -2.24
N LEU A 161 1.81 -14.25 -0.97
CA LEU A 161 2.42 -15.26 -0.12
C LEU A 161 1.35 -16.29 0.24
N LYS A 162 1.66 -17.56 0.00
CA LYS A 162 0.82 -18.67 0.46
C LYS A 162 1.03 -18.95 1.95
N ASP A 163 2.22 -18.65 2.46
CA ASP A 163 2.59 -18.88 3.84
C ASP A 163 3.75 -17.98 4.27
N TRP A 164 4.01 -17.90 5.57
CA TRP A 164 5.13 -17.17 6.17
C TRP A 164 5.46 -17.70 7.57
N GLU A 165 6.71 -17.53 7.98
CA GLU A 165 7.18 -17.85 9.34
C GLU A 165 7.87 -16.63 9.93
N VAL A 166 7.50 -16.26 11.16
CA VAL A 166 8.14 -15.17 11.91
C VAL A 166 8.99 -15.80 13.01
N SER A 167 10.23 -15.34 13.20
CA SER A 167 11.07 -15.80 14.31
C SER A 167 10.50 -15.39 15.67
N ASP A 168 10.82 -16.16 16.71
CA ASP A 168 10.35 -15.90 18.08
C ASP A 168 10.75 -14.51 18.63
N ASP A 169 11.87 -13.96 18.13
CA ASP A 169 12.37 -12.64 18.50
C ASP A 169 11.89 -11.51 17.57
N TYR A 170 11.04 -11.83 16.59
CA TYR A 170 10.47 -10.91 15.61
C TYR A 170 11.51 -10.18 14.76
N THR A 171 12.71 -10.72 14.59
CA THR A 171 13.78 -10.13 13.78
C THR A 171 13.85 -10.70 12.37
N GLU A 172 13.22 -11.86 12.12
CA GLU A 172 13.20 -12.51 10.81
C GLU A 172 11.77 -12.87 10.38
N VAL A 173 11.52 -12.75 9.08
CA VAL A 173 10.31 -13.28 8.44
C VAL A 173 10.71 -14.06 7.19
N THR A 174 10.43 -15.36 7.16
CA THR A 174 10.56 -16.20 5.97
C THR A 174 9.23 -16.18 5.22
N CYS A 175 9.28 -15.88 3.93
CA CYS A 175 8.12 -15.68 3.07
C CYS A 175 8.06 -16.76 1.98
N TYR A 176 6.89 -17.37 1.82
CA TYR A 176 6.65 -18.42 0.82
C TYR A 176 5.65 -17.93 -0.23
N MET A 177 6.13 -17.65 -1.44
CA MET A 177 5.31 -17.22 -2.58
C MET A 177 4.59 -18.41 -3.23
N ARG A 178 3.48 -18.14 -3.93
CA ARG A 178 2.80 -19.15 -4.74
C ARG A 178 3.61 -19.43 -6.02
N LYS A 179 3.95 -20.70 -6.23
CA LYS A 179 4.68 -21.14 -7.43
C LYS A 179 3.84 -20.98 -8.69
N GLY A 180 4.47 -20.53 -9.77
CA GLY A 180 3.82 -20.36 -11.08
C GLY A 180 2.98 -19.08 -11.22
N MET A 181 3.04 -18.16 -10.25
CA MET A 181 2.43 -16.83 -10.38
C MET A 181 3.04 -16.05 -11.54
N LYS A 182 2.23 -15.20 -12.18
CA LYS A 182 2.62 -14.43 -13.35
C LYS A 182 2.20 -12.98 -13.20
N TRP A 183 2.93 -12.08 -13.83
CA TRP A 183 2.48 -10.74 -14.13
C TRP A 183 1.38 -10.77 -15.20
N SER A 184 0.59 -9.70 -15.28
CA SER A 184 -0.53 -9.60 -16.24
C SER A 184 -0.10 -9.66 -17.72
N ASP A 185 1.18 -9.47 -18.02
CA ASP A 185 1.79 -9.67 -19.34
C ASP A 185 2.28 -11.12 -19.58
N GLY A 186 2.06 -12.01 -18.61
CA GLY A 186 2.42 -13.43 -18.65
C GLY A 186 3.83 -13.76 -18.15
N GLN A 187 4.67 -12.77 -17.83
CA GLN A 187 6.01 -13.04 -17.31
C GLN A 187 5.96 -13.63 -15.89
N PRO A 188 6.87 -14.54 -15.51
CA PRO A 188 6.89 -15.11 -14.17
C PRO A 188 7.06 -14.04 -13.08
N LEU A 189 6.27 -14.13 -12.01
CA LEU A 189 6.46 -13.36 -10.79
C LEU A 189 7.26 -14.20 -9.79
N THR A 190 8.46 -13.72 -9.43
CA THR A 190 9.44 -14.50 -8.64
C THR A 190 10.15 -13.62 -7.61
N THR A 191 11.02 -14.22 -6.80
CA THR A 191 11.90 -13.49 -5.87
C THR A 191 12.84 -12.50 -6.56
N ALA A 192 13.06 -12.59 -7.88
CA ALA A 192 13.80 -11.58 -8.63
C ALA A 192 13.12 -10.20 -8.61
N ASP A 193 11.79 -10.17 -8.58
CA ASP A 193 11.01 -8.92 -8.47
C ASP A 193 11.10 -8.33 -7.05
N ILE A 194 11.13 -9.19 -6.04
CA ILE A 194 11.35 -8.80 -4.65
C ILE A 194 12.77 -8.27 -4.43
N ALA A 195 13.78 -8.93 -5.02
CA ALA A 195 15.17 -8.48 -4.99
C ALA A 195 15.32 -7.11 -5.66
N TYR A 196 14.70 -6.93 -6.83
CA TYR A 196 14.70 -5.64 -7.51
C TYR A 196 14.06 -4.53 -6.65
N PHE A 197 12.95 -4.82 -5.99
CA PHE A 197 12.32 -3.88 -5.05
C PHE A 197 13.27 -3.49 -3.90
N VAL A 198 13.85 -4.47 -3.20
CA VAL A 198 14.65 -4.20 -2.00
C VAL A 198 16.00 -3.58 -2.35
N GLU A 199 16.69 -4.11 -3.35
CA GLU A 199 18.07 -3.73 -3.65
C GLU A 199 18.14 -2.49 -4.55
N ASP A 200 17.35 -2.45 -5.63
CA ASP A 200 17.48 -1.44 -6.68
C ASP A 200 16.49 -0.28 -6.54
N ILE A 201 15.41 -0.43 -5.77
CA ILE A 201 14.46 0.66 -5.51
C ILE A 201 14.65 1.19 -4.09
N LEU A 202 14.46 0.37 -3.05
CA LEU A 202 14.60 0.81 -1.67
C LEU A 202 16.06 1.14 -1.31
N GLY A 203 17.01 0.36 -1.81
CA GLY A 203 18.44 0.56 -1.59
C GLY A 203 19.09 1.67 -2.44
N ASN A 204 18.37 2.22 -3.42
CA ASN A 204 18.89 3.25 -4.31
C ASN A 204 18.48 4.64 -3.84
N THR A 205 19.44 5.45 -3.42
CA THR A 205 19.19 6.80 -2.86
C THR A 205 18.74 7.84 -3.89
N GLU A 206 18.90 7.59 -5.21
CA GLU A 206 18.34 8.46 -6.24
C GLU A 206 16.83 8.26 -6.40
N ILE A 207 16.36 7.01 -6.27
CA ILE A 207 14.92 6.67 -6.31
C ILE A 207 14.26 6.86 -4.95
N THR A 208 14.89 6.34 -3.90
CA THR A 208 14.41 6.35 -2.52
C THR A 208 15.43 7.06 -1.62
N PRO A 209 15.48 8.41 -1.62
CA PRO A 209 16.43 9.16 -0.82
C PRO A 209 16.37 8.83 0.68
N VAL A 210 15.16 8.53 1.18
CA VAL A 210 14.93 8.08 2.55
C VAL A 210 13.92 6.93 2.53
N ALA A 211 14.41 5.72 2.79
CA ALA A 211 13.54 4.57 2.97
C ALA A 211 12.61 4.74 4.18
N HIS A 212 11.36 4.28 4.04
CA HIS A 212 10.36 4.32 5.10
C HIS A 212 10.88 3.60 6.36
N MET A 213 10.55 4.10 7.56
CA MET A 213 11.15 3.60 8.81
C MET A 213 10.96 2.10 9.03
N ALA A 214 9.85 1.53 8.55
CA ALA A 214 9.55 0.12 8.67
C ALA A 214 10.59 -0.78 7.98
N PHE A 215 11.21 -0.30 6.89
CA PHE A 215 12.28 -1.02 6.21
C PHE A 215 13.66 -0.75 6.80
N ARG A 216 13.79 0.16 7.76
CA ARG A 216 15.06 0.47 8.44
C ARG A 216 14.94 0.36 9.96
N TRP A 217 14.13 -0.60 10.39
CA TRP A 217 13.80 -0.81 11.79
C TRP A 217 15.04 -1.26 12.57
N GLY A 218 15.29 -0.63 13.72
CA GLY A 218 16.55 -0.77 14.44
C GLY A 218 17.70 0.09 13.89
N GLY A 219 17.42 0.98 12.92
CA GLY A 219 18.39 1.97 12.41
C GLY A 219 19.18 1.51 11.19
N GLU A 220 19.11 0.23 10.83
CA GLU A 220 19.72 -0.34 9.62
C GLU A 220 18.65 -0.78 8.63
N MET A 221 18.99 -0.72 7.34
CA MET A 221 18.12 -1.23 6.28
C MET A 221 17.88 -2.74 6.44
N MET A 222 16.63 -3.15 6.25
CA MET A 222 16.17 -4.53 6.19
C MET A 222 16.97 -5.29 5.14
N LYS A 223 17.43 -6.49 5.51
CA LYS A 223 18.21 -7.36 4.63
C LYS A 223 17.28 -8.37 3.97
N LEU A 224 17.47 -8.57 2.67
CA LEU A 224 16.83 -9.64 1.91
C LEU A 224 17.82 -10.79 1.72
N THR A 225 17.36 -12.01 1.96
CA THR A 225 18.05 -13.24 1.56
C THR A 225 17.12 -14.04 0.66
N VAL A 226 17.46 -14.17 -0.63
CA VAL A 226 16.73 -15.04 -1.55
C VAL A 226 17.18 -16.48 -1.31
N LEU A 227 16.23 -17.37 -1.01
CA LEU A 227 16.50 -18.79 -0.76
C LEU A 227 16.29 -19.62 -2.04
N ASP A 228 15.24 -19.29 -2.81
CA ASP A 228 14.95 -19.83 -4.14
C ASP A 228 14.02 -18.87 -4.93
N ASP A 229 13.52 -19.29 -6.09
CA ASP A 229 12.66 -18.47 -6.97
C ASP A 229 11.33 -18.02 -6.35
N TYR A 230 10.88 -18.69 -5.28
CA TYR A 230 9.60 -18.45 -4.61
C TYR A 230 9.71 -18.34 -3.08
N THR A 231 10.92 -18.41 -2.53
CA THR A 231 11.16 -18.32 -1.09
C THR A 231 12.24 -17.28 -0.80
N TYR A 232 11.94 -16.36 0.11
CA TYR A 232 12.89 -15.34 0.56
C TYR A 232 12.72 -15.05 2.05
N LYS A 233 13.78 -14.54 2.66
CA LYS A 233 13.80 -14.14 4.07
C LYS A 233 14.12 -12.66 4.21
N LEU A 234 13.38 -11.99 5.09
CA LEU A 234 13.60 -10.61 5.50
C LEU A 234 14.19 -10.61 6.92
N THR A 235 15.26 -9.85 7.14
CA THR A 235 15.91 -9.71 8.46
C THR A 235 16.01 -8.25 8.86
N PHE A 236 15.64 -7.95 10.10
CA PHE A 236 15.65 -6.61 10.70
C PHE A 236 16.73 -6.52 11.79
N ALA A 237 17.24 -5.31 12.04
CA ALA A 237 18.26 -5.09 13.07
C ALA A 237 17.69 -5.07 14.51
N ALA A 238 16.38 -4.99 14.66
CA ALA A 238 15.68 -5.03 15.94
C ALA A 238 14.33 -5.75 15.81
N PRO A 239 13.75 -6.26 16.92
CA PRO A 239 12.42 -6.87 16.90
C PRO A 239 11.36 -5.97 16.26
N HIS A 240 10.67 -6.47 15.23
CA HIS A 240 9.65 -5.74 14.47
C HIS A 240 8.31 -6.50 14.43
N PRO A 241 7.65 -6.74 15.58
CA PRO A 241 6.43 -7.55 15.65
C PRO A 241 5.26 -6.99 14.82
N SER A 242 5.21 -5.66 14.63
CA SER A 242 4.17 -5.01 13.83
C SER A 242 4.33 -5.20 12.31
N PHE A 243 5.50 -5.63 11.82
CA PHE A 243 5.78 -5.68 10.38
C PHE A 243 4.79 -6.57 9.64
N LEU A 244 4.45 -7.71 10.23
CA LEU A 244 3.52 -8.67 9.62
C LEU A 244 2.14 -8.06 9.36
N LEU A 245 1.48 -7.53 10.40
CA LEU A 245 0.12 -7.01 10.28
C LEU A 245 0.08 -5.64 9.60
N VAL A 246 1.00 -4.75 9.95
CA VAL A 246 0.94 -3.36 9.48
C VAL A 246 1.53 -3.23 8.09
N ASN A 247 2.66 -3.88 7.80
CA ASN A 247 3.34 -3.75 6.52
C ASN A 247 2.93 -4.85 5.56
N MET A 248 3.04 -6.12 5.92
CA MET A 248 2.77 -7.20 4.96
C MET A 248 1.28 -7.38 4.67
N ALA A 249 0.40 -7.22 5.67
CA ALA A 249 -1.03 -7.51 5.55
C ALA A 249 -1.91 -6.27 5.30
N HIS A 250 -1.61 -5.13 5.94
CA HIS A 250 -2.36 -3.89 5.76
C HIS A 250 -1.77 -3.03 4.63
N LEU A 251 -2.65 -2.46 3.79
CA LEU A 251 -2.24 -1.59 2.67
C LEU A 251 -1.40 -0.38 3.13
N TYR A 252 -1.79 0.20 4.27
CA TYR A 252 -1.12 1.37 4.86
C TYR A 252 0.37 1.16 5.15
N GLY A 253 0.84 -0.04 5.49
CA GLY A 253 2.25 -0.17 5.82
C GLY A 253 3.20 -0.05 4.63
N PHE A 254 2.68 0.00 3.40
CA PHE A 254 3.46 0.38 2.23
C PHE A 254 3.11 1.75 1.66
N TRP A 255 2.07 2.46 2.13
CA TRP A 255 1.71 3.83 1.71
C TRP A 255 1.77 4.08 0.18
N GLY A 256 1.44 3.07 -0.63
CA GLY A 256 1.50 3.16 -2.09
C GLY A 256 2.86 2.78 -2.72
N ALA A 257 3.87 2.39 -1.94
CA ALA A 257 5.02 1.66 -2.43
C ALA A 257 4.53 0.30 -2.95
N ASN A 258 4.41 0.18 -4.28
CA ASN A 258 4.20 -1.11 -4.93
C ASN A 258 5.38 -2.01 -4.55
N THR A 259 5.16 -2.96 -3.63
CA THR A 259 6.17 -3.96 -3.24
C THR A 259 6.37 -5.01 -4.32
N PHE A 260 5.43 -5.09 -5.25
CA PHE A 260 5.55 -5.83 -6.50
C PHE A 260 5.92 -4.85 -7.60
N VAL A 261 7.12 -5.02 -8.12
CA VAL A 261 7.65 -4.24 -9.23
C VAL A 261 8.11 -5.19 -10.33
N PRO A 262 7.59 -5.08 -11.56
CA PRO A 262 7.93 -5.99 -12.65
C PRO A 262 9.37 -5.73 -13.10
N SER A 263 10.32 -6.47 -12.53
CA SER A 263 11.75 -6.20 -12.72
C SER A 263 12.16 -6.36 -14.18
N HIS A 264 11.54 -7.30 -14.90
CA HIS A 264 11.74 -7.52 -16.33
C HIS A 264 11.38 -6.29 -17.17
N TYR A 265 10.35 -5.54 -16.76
CA TYR A 265 9.94 -4.31 -17.43
C TYR A 265 10.78 -3.12 -16.99
N LEU A 266 10.95 -2.91 -15.67
CA LEU A 266 11.54 -1.67 -15.14
C LEU A 266 13.06 -1.58 -15.31
N LYS A 267 13.77 -2.72 -15.43
CA LYS A 267 15.23 -2.72 -15.62
C LYS A 267 15.67 -1.90 -16.84
N GLN A 268 14.87 -1.81 -17.90
CA GLN A 268 15.21 -1.01 -19.09
C GLN A 268 15.28 0.49 -18.81
N PHE A 269 14.65 0.99 -17.75
CA PHE A 269 14.67 2.41 -17.35
C PHE A 269 15.66 2.69 -16.21
N HIS A 270 16.35 1.66 -15.71
CA HIS A 270 17.20 1.76 -14.54
C HIS A 270 18.68 1.79 -14.94
N ILE A 271 19.44 2.78 -14.45
CA ILE A 271 20.81 3.08 -14.91
C ILE A 271 21.81 1.93 -14.70
N LYS A 272 21.62 1.11 -13.66
CA LYS A 272 22.43 -0.11 -13.40
C LYS A 272 22.34 -1.15 -14.53
N TYR A 273 21.23 -1.19 -15.26
CA TYR A 273 20.92 -2.24 -16.23
C TYR A 273 20.86 -1.74 -17.67
N ASN A 274 20.71 -0.43 -17.86
CA ASN A 274 20.72 0.23 -19.17
C ASN A 274 21.56 1.51 -19.08
N ASP A 275 22.70 1.53 -19.78
CA ASP A 275 23.60 2.67 -19.87
C ASP A 275 22.96 3.89 -20.55
N LYS A 276 21.93 3.68 -21.37
CA LYS A 276 21.14 4.73 -22.04
C LYS A 276 19.93 5.20 -21.24
N ALA A 277 19.75 4.78 -19.99
CA ALA A 277 18.56 5.17 -19.20
C ALA A 277 18.39 6.69 -19.07
N ASN A 278 19.48 7.45 -18.96
CA ASN A 278 19.42 8.92 -18.95
C ASN A 278 19.06 9.53 -20.31
N GLU A 279 19.44 8.88 -21.42
CA GLU A 279 19.03 9.32 -22.76
C GLU A 279 17.53 9.10 -22.96
N LEU A 280 17.03 7.90 -22.60
CA LEU A 280 15.60 7.59 -22.61
C LEU A 280 14.78 8.56 -21.76
N ALA A 281 15.28 8.93 -20.58
CA ALA A 281 14.64 9.93 -19.73
C ALA A 281 14.50 11.27 -20.44
N LYS A 282 15.58 11.77 -21.06
CA LYS A 282 15.56 13.03 -21.81
C LYS A 282 14.62 12.99 -23.01
N GLU A 283 14.62 11.89 -23.76
CA GLU A 283 13.68 11.67 -24.88
C GLU A 283 12.22 11.70 -24.41
N ALA A 284 11.96 11.18 -23.20
CA ALA A 284 10.64 11.21 -22.56
C ALA A 284 10.33 12.54 -21.83
N GLY A 285 11.23 13.53 -21.86
CA GLY A 285 11.03 14.85 -21.25
C GLY A 285 11.39 14.95 -19.76
N PHE A 286 12.17 14.00 -19.24
CA PHE A 286 12.69 14.00 -17.88
C PHE A 286 14.18 14.35 -17.84
N ASP A 287 14.64 14.95 -16.74
CA ASP A 287 16.04 15.33 -16.56
C ASP A 287 16.92 14.14 -16.17
N PHE A 288 16.35 13.21 -15.40
CA PHE A 288 17.07 12.08 -14.81
C PHE A 288 16.36 10.75 -15.01
N TRP A 289 17.14 9.67 -15.15
CA TRP A 289 16.64 8.31 -15.34
C TRP A 289 15.61 7.89 -14.27
N TYR A 290 15.83 8.23 -12.99
CA TYR A 290 14.97 7.81 -11.89
C TYR A 290 13.57 8.47 -11.95
N GLN A 291 13.43 9.62 -12.62
CA GLN A 291 12.13 10.24 -12.85
C GLN A 291 11.31 9.45 -13.87
N LEU A 292 11.94 9.02 -14.98
CA LEU A 292 11.28 8.15 -15.96
C LEU A 292 10.99 6.77 -15.35
N HIS A 293 11.95 6.19 -14.62
CA HIS A 293 11.74 4.93 -13.90
C HIS A 293 10.54 5.01 -12.94
N GLY A 294 10.47 6.06 -12.11
CA GLY A 294 9.33 6.28 -11.21
C GLY A 294 8.00 6.48 -11.96
N ARG A 295 8.03 7.17 -13.10
CA ARG A 295 6.86 7.34 -13.99
C ARG A 295 6.37 6.01 -14.57
N GLU A 296 7.28 5.14 -14.99
CA GLU A 296 6.99 3.82 -15.55
C GLU A 296 6.56 2.81 -14.48
N ASN A 297 6.99 3.01 -13.22
CA ASN A 297 6.54 2.22 -12.07
C ASN A 297 5.16 2.64 -11.54
N THR A 298 4.66 3.83 -11.91
CA THR A 298 3.39 4.38 -11.38
C THR A 298 2.25 4.20 -12.38
N PRO A 299 1.14 3.52 -12.03
CA PRO A 299 -0.07 3.49 -12.86
C PRO A 299 -0.56 4.93 -13.17
N PRO A 300 -1.07 5.24 -14.38
CA PRO A 300 -1.53 4.33 -15.42
C PRO A 300 -0.58 4.16 -16.64
N SER A 301 0.72 4.44 -16.55
CA SER A 301 1.65 4.37 -17.72
C SER A 301 1.58 3.03 -18.45
N ARG A 302 1.57 1.92 -17.70
CA ARG A 302 1.26 0.56 -18.17
C ARG A 302 1.02 -0.35 -16.96
N TRP A 303 -0.22 -0.79 -16.73
CA TRP A 303 -0.50 -1.64 -15.57
C TRP A 303 -0.01 -3.08 -15.79
N ILE A 304 1.10 -3.42 -15.14
CA ILE A 304 1.61 -4.78 -15.05
C ILE A 304 1.48 -5.17 -13.57
N GLY A 305 0.42 -5.93 -13.26
CA GLY A 305 0.07 -6.35 -11.90
C GLY A 305 0.27 -7.85 -11.70
N PRO A 306 0.50 -8.33 -10.47
CA PRO A 306 0.46 -9.75 -10.15
C PRO A 306 -0.90 -10.36 -10.55
N SER A 307 -0.88 -11.53 -11.18
CA SER A 307 -2.05 -12.31 -11.62
C SER A 307 -1.97 -13.77 -11.18
#